data_AF-K1LU69-F1
#
_entry.id   AF-K1LU69-F1
#
_cell.length_a   1.000
_cell.length_b   1.000
_cell.length_c   1.000
_cell.angle_alpha   90.00
_cell.angle_beta   90.00
_cell.angle_gamma   90.00
#
_symmetry.space_group_name_H-M   'P 1'
#
loop_
_entity.id
_entity.type
_entity.pdbx_description
1 polymer ?
#
loop_
_entity_poly.entity_id
_entity_poly.type
_entity_poly.pdbx_seq_one_letter_code
_entity_poly.pdbx_strand_id
1 'polypeptide(L)'
;MIEKKDKFKLVGLQLKGKTTNQNNQSSEDCGNLWQKFENEKIFDRIPKKLSNEIYAVYFDYEKDETSPFSYFIGCKVANDAEPPQELSELKIPDQKYIKYTAKGVMTGCITDTWKKIWNSDLNREFGFDFEVYDERSQDWNDAEVDVFISVASNL
;
A
#
# COMPACT_ATOMS: atom_id res chain seq x y z
N MET A 1 -8.47 15.25 -7.80
CA MET A 1 -9.72 15.54 -7.05
C MET A 1 -9.75 14.65 -5.82
N ILE A 2 -10.45 15.05 -4.76
CA ILE A 2 -10.61 14.19 -3.57
C ILE A 2 -11.64 13.11 -3.90
N GLU A 3 -11.29 11.85 -3.65
CA GLU A 3 -12.14 10.68 -3.79
C GLU A 3 -12.49 10.12 -2.41
N LYS A 4 -13.75 9.76 -2.18
CA LYS A 4 -14.13 8.98 -1.00
C LYS A 4 -14.06 7.49 -1.36
N LYS A 5 -13.44 6.69 -0.49
CA LYS A 5 -13.46 5.22 -0.59
C LYS A 5 -14.10 4.63 0.65
N ASP A 6 -15.03 3.71 0.43
CA ASP A 6 -15.64 2.92 1.50
C ASP A 6 -14.64 1.90 2.05
N LYS A 7 -14.86 1.50 3.30
CA LYS A 7 -14.04 0.54 4.03
C LYS A 7 -13.98 -0.80 3.30
N PHE A 8 -12.83 -1.44 3.43
CA PHE A 8 -12.62 -2.77 2.87
C PHE A 8 -11.63 -3.57 3.71
N LYS A 9 -11.59 -4.87 3.43
CA LYS A 9 -10.72 -5.82 4.11
C LYS A 9 -9.68 -6.37 3.15
N LEU A 10 -8.46 -6.46 3.65
CA LEU A 10 -7.32 -7.08 3.00
C LEU A 10 -6.87 -8.31 3.80
N VAL A 11 -6.33 -9.30 3.09
CA VAL A 11 -5.59 -10.43 3.68
C VAL A 11 -4.26 -10.57 2.96
N GLY A 12 -3.18 -10.82 3.71
CA GLY A 12 -1.82 -10.84 3.17
C GLY A 12 -0.73 -10.90 4.23
N LEU A 13 0.42 -10.30 3.95
CA LEU A 13 1.57 -10.21 4.86
C LEU A 13 1.65 -8.83 5.50
N GLN A 14 2.02 -8.80 6.78
CA GLN A 14 2.36 -7.57 7.50
C GLN A 14 3.80 -7.67 8.01
N LEU A 15 4.52 -6.54 8.04
CA LEU A 15 5.74 -6.46 8.83
C LEU A 15 5.45 -6.77 10.30
N LYS A 16 6.37 -7.47 10.98
CA LYS A 16 6.25 -7.79 12.42
C LYS A 16 6.35 -6.55 13.31
N GLY A 17 6.90 -5.45 12.81
CA GLY A 17 7.04 -4.18 13.48
C GLY A 17 6.98 -3.02 12.49
N LYS A 18 7.19 -1.80 12.98
CA LYS A 18 7.25 -0.60 12.15
C LYS A 18 8.58 -0.50 11.42
N THR A 19 8.55 0.14 10.25
CA THR A 19 9.73 0.57 9.49
C THR A 19 9.78 2.10 9.42
N THR A 20 10.81 2.67 8.80
CA THR A 20 10.98 4.13 8.66
C THR A 20 11.69 4.47 7.36
N ASN A 21 11.45 5.68 6.84
CA ASN A 21 12.16 6.20 5.67
C ASN A 21 13.61 6.63 5.99
N GLN A 22 13.98 6.69 7.28
CA GLN A 22 15.36 7.00 7.68
C GLN A 22 16.33 5.91 7.23
N ASN A 23 17.49 6.33 6.72
CA ASN A 23 18.57 5.44 6.27
C ASN A 23 18.12 4.37 5.26
N ASN A 24 17.06 4.63 4.47
CA ASN A 24 16.47 3.69 3.51
C ASN A 24 15.92 2.38 4.11
N GLN A 25 15.64 2.33 5.42
CA GLN A 25 15.16 1.11 6.09
C GLN A 25 13.87 0.57 5.48
N SER A 26 12.91 1.44 5.16
CA SER A 26 11.65 1.05 4.53
C SER A 26 11.83 0.41 3.16
N SER A 27 12.80 0.86 2.37
CA SER A 27 13.11 0.25 1.07
C SER A 27 13.54 -1.20 1.21
N GLU A 28 14.38 -1.50 2.21
CA GLU A 28 14.82 -2.87 2.51
C GLU A 28 13.70 -3.74 3.07
N ASP A 29 13.00 -3.25 4.10
CA ASP A 29 11.94 -4.01 4.78
C ASP A 29 10.76 -4.31 3.85
N CYS A 30 10.29 -3.30 3.12
CA CYS A 30 9.17 -3.45 2.18
C CYS A 30 9.57 -4.34 1.00
N GLY A 31 10.79 -4.17 0.47
CA GLY A 31 11.33 -5.02 -0.59
C GLY A 31 11.42 -6.49 -0.17
N ASN A 32 11.90 -6.76 1.04
CA ASN A 32 11.94 -8.12 1.60
C ASN A 32 10.54 -8.72 1.78
N LEU A 33 9.55 -7.91 2.19
CA LEU A 33 8.17 -8.36 2.31
C LEU A 33 7.55 -8.72 0.94
N TRP A 34 7.82 -7.91 -0.09
CA TRP A 34 7.43 -8.20 -1.48
C TRP A 34 8.07 -9.49 -2.00
N GLN A 35 9.38 -9.65 -1.83
CA GLN A 35 10.06 -10.90 -2.20
C GLN A 35 9.45 -12.11 -1.51
N LYS A 36 9.12 -12.00 -0.22
CA LYS A 36 8.41 -13.05 0.50
C LYS A 36 7.03 -13.32 -0.09
N PHE A 37 6.27 -12.27 -0.38
CA PHE A 37 4.93 -12.36 -0.98
C PHE A 37 4.96 -13.15 -2.31
N GLU A 38 5.94 -12.87 -3.16
CA GLU A 38 6.11 -13.50 -4.47
C GLU A 38 6.68 -14.93 -4.40
N ASN A 39 7.71 -15.14 -3.58
CA ASN A 39 8.41 -16.43 -3.47
C ASN A 39 7.53 -17.48 -2.80
N GLU A 40 6.78 -17.11 -1.76
CA GLU A 40 5.88 -18.02 -1.04
C GLU A 40 4.48 -18.12 -1.67
N LYS A 41 4.29 -17.52 -2.85
CA LYS A 41 3.01 -17.53 -3.59
C LYS A 41 1.83 -17.13 -2.71
N ILE A 42 2.01 -16.06 -1.93
CA ILE A 42 1.01 -15.59 -0.97
C ILE A 42 -0.29 -15.21 -1.69
N PHE A 43 -0.19 -14.59 -2.87
CA PHE A 43 -1.36 -14.26 -3.70
C PHE A 43 -2.31 -15.45 -3.84
N ASP A 44 -1.78 -16.64 -4.17
CA ASP A 44 -2.58 -17.84 -4.41
C ASP A 44 -3.20 -18.41 -3.13
N ARG A 45 -2.56 -18.17 -1.98
CA ARG A 45 -3.03 -18.61 -0.66
C ARG A 45 -4.20 -17.77 -0.12
N ILE A 46 -4.41 -16.55 -0.62
CA ILE A 46 -5.45 -15.64 -0.11
C ILE A 46 -6.85 -16.12 -0.57
N PRO A 47 -7.77 -16.44 0.36
CA PRO A 47 -9.12 -16.91 0.03
C PRO A 47 -10.06 -15.76 -0.28
N LYS A 48 -11.17 -16.06 -0.98
CA LYS A 48 -12.27 -15.11 -1.26
C LYS A 48 -11.81 -13.74 -1.79
N LYS A 49 -10.76 -13.71 -2.62
CA LYS A 49 -10.31 -12.49 -3.31
C LYS A 49 -11.45 -11.91 -4.16
N LEU A 50 -11.61 -10.60 -4.12
CA LEU A 50 -12.61 -9.87 -4.91
C LEU A 50 -12.05 -9.31 -6.22
N SER A 51 -10.73 -9.18 -6.31
CA SER A 51 -9.98 -8.76 -7.50
C SER A 51 -8.60 -9.41 -7.50
N ASN A 52 -7.87 -9.25 -8.62
CA ASN A 52 -6.47 -9.65 -8.74
C ASN A 52 -5.50 -8.51 -8.38
N GLU A 53 -6.03 -7.40 -7.86
CA GLU A 53 -5.21 -6.27 -7.44
C GLU A 53 -4.43 -6.62 -6.17
N ILE A 54 -3.18 -6.16 -6.10
CA ILE A 54 -2.35 -6.23 -4.90
C ILE A 54 -2.25 -4.84 -4.30
N TYR A 55 -2.45 -4.76 -3.00
CA TYR A 55 -2.40 -3.54 -2.21
C TYR A 55 -1.15 -3.56 -1.36
N ALA A 56 -0.28 -2.56 -1.52
CA ALA A 56 0.76 -2.24 -0.56
C ALA A 56 0.29 -1.05 0.29
N VAL A 57 0.17 -1.25 1.60
CA VAL A 57 -0.47 -0.30 2.52
C VAL A 57 0.53 0.18 3.55
N TYR A 58 0.56 1.49 3.72
CA TYR A 58 1.30 2.22 4.73
C TYR A 58 0.29 2.78 5.74
N PHE A 59 0.47 2.46 7.01
CA PHE A 59 -0.53 2.81 8.04
C PHE A 59 0.09 2.89 9.42
N ASP A 60 -0.72 3.32 10.41
CA ASP A 60 -0.26 3.41 11.80
C ASP A 60 1.03 4.24 11.88
N TYR A 61 0.99 5.41 11.26
CA TYR A 61 2.08 6.38 11.32
C TYR A 61 2.20 6.94 12.73
N GLU A 62 3.43 7.07 13.23
CA GLU A 62 3.64 7.72 14.54
C GLU A 62 3.43 9.23 14.48
N LYS A 63 3.69 9.86 13.32
CA LYS A 63 3.51 11.30 13.14
C LYS A 63 3.43 11.71 11.66
N ASP A 64 4.53 11.58 10.93
CA ASP A 64 4.70 12.10 9.56
C ASP A 64 5.55 11.14 8.70
N GLU A 65 5.91 11.55 7.48
CA GLU A 65 6.71 10.75 6.54
C GLU A 65 8.12 10.41 7.02
N THR A 66 8.64 11.08 8.04
CA THR A 66 9.97 10.81 8.60
C THR A 66 9.92 9.86 9.80
N SER A 67 8.71 9.60 10.30
CA SER A 67 8.47 8.83 11.52
C SER A 67 8.13 7.37 11.20
N PRO A 68 8.27 6.44 12.16
CA PRO A 68 7.94 5.04 11.93
C PRO A 68 6.49 4.80 11.52
N PHE A 69 6.28 3.79 10.67
CA PHE A 69 4.97 3.35 10.20
C PHE A 69 4.91 1.83 9.98
N SER A 70 3.71 1.28 9.98
CA SER A 70 3.45 -0.13 9.65
C SER A 70 3.24 -0.33 8.15
N TYR A 71 3.61 -1.51 7.65
CA TYR A 71 3.50 -1.86 6.23
C TYR A 71 2.86 -3.23 6.02
N PHE A 72 2.02 -3.34 4.99
CA PHE A 72 1.25 -4.53 4.66
C PHE A 72 1.18 -4.73 3.14
N ILE A 73 1.21 -5.99 2.67
CA ILE A 73 0.97 -6.36 1.27
C ILE A 73 -0.12 -7.44 1.23
N GLY A 74 -1.18 -7.23 0.44
CA GLY A 74 -2.22 -8.24 0.32
C GLY A 74 -3.28 -7.92 -0.73
N CYS A 75 -4.36 -8.71 -0.74
CA CYS A 75 -5.44 -8.56 -1.71
C CYS A 75 -6.76 -8.23 -1.01
N LYS A 76 -7.64 -7.54 -1.74
CA LYS A 76 -9.00 -7.26 -1.30
C LYS A 76 -9.82 -8.54 -1.25
N VAL A 77 -10.48 -8.78 -0.12
CA VAL A 77 -11.27 -9.99 0.12
C VAL A 77 -12.68 -9.67 0.60
N ALA A 78 -13.57 -10.66 0.52
CA ALA A 78 -14.87 -10.60 1.15
C ALA A 78 -14.74 -10.38 2.68
N ASN A 79 -15.70 -9.67 3.28
CA ASN A 79 -15.65 -9.34 4.71
C ASN A 79 -15.60 -10.58 5.63
N ASP A 80 -16.20 -11.68 5.19
CA ASP A 80 -16.28 -12.98 5.88
C ASP A 80 -15.12 -13.93 5.51
N ALA A 81 -14.06 -13.44 4.84
CA ALA A 81 -12.86 -14.23 4.56
C ALA A 81 -12.02 -14.36 5.82
N GLU A 82 -11.66 -15.56 6.25
CA GLU A 82 -10.72 -15.75 7.36
C GLU A 82 -9.29 -15.87 6.81
N PRO A 83 -8.30 -15.15 7.35
CA PRO A 83 -6.93 -15.29 6.91
C PRO A 83 -6.42 -16.71 7.24
N PRO A 84 -5.81 -17.41 6.28
CA PRO A 84 -5.05 -18.64 6.56
C PRO A 84 -4.01 -18.41 7.64
N GLN A 85 -3.55 -19.51 8.28
CA GLN A 85 -2.43 -19.46 9.21
C GLN A 85 -1.24 -18.75 8.55
N GLU A 86 -0.56 -17.89 9.33
CA GLU A 86 0.59 -17.05 8.91
C GLU A 86 0.25 -15.82 8.07
N LEU A 87 -1.01 -15.66 7.63
CA LEU A 87 -1.47 -14.42 7.00
C LEU A 87 -2.17 -13.51 8.00
N SER A 88 -2.07 -12.22 7.75
CA SER A 88 -2.68 -11.16 8.55
C SER A 88 -3.89 -10.58 7.82
N GLU A 89 -4.83 -10.08 8.60
CA GLU A 89 -5.96 -9.27 8.12
C GLU A 89 -5.66 -7.78 8.37
N LEU A 90 -5.98 -6.92 7.41
CA LEU A 90 -5.99 -5.47 7.60
C LEU A 90 -7.33 -4.88 7.15
N LYS A 91 -7.97 -4.07 8.00
CA LYS A 91 -9.20 -3.35 7.67
C LYS A 91 -8.86 -1.90 7.37
N ILE A 92 -9.11 -1.48 6.14
CA ILE A 92 -9.00 -0.08 5.72
C ILE A 92 -10.33 0.61 6.02
N PRO A 93 -10.37 1.69 6.83
CA PRO A 93 -11.61 2.40 7.13
C PRO A 93 -12.06 3.31 5.98
N ASP A 94 -13.29 3.80 6.07
CA ASP A 94 -13.83 4.83 5.16
C ASP A 94 -12.93 6.07 5.23
N GLN A 95 -12.33 6.47 4.12
CA GLN A 95 -11.36 7.57 4.08
C GLN A 95 -11.45 8.36 2.77
N LYS A 96 -10.90 9.57 2.80
CA LYS A 96 -10.75 10.43 1.62
C LYS A 96 -9.33 10.36 1.12
N TYR A 97 -9.21 10.38 -0.20
CA TYR A 97 -7.96 10.16 -0.90
C TYR A 97 -7.73 11.19 -1.97
N ILE A 98 -6.47 11.56 -2.18
CA ILE A 98 -6.01 12.05 -3.47
C ILE A 98 -5.27 10.90 -4.16
N LYS A 99 -5.64 10.65 -5.42
CA LYS A 99 -5.00 9.66 -6.27
C LYS A 99 -3.88 10.29 -7.10
N TYR A 100 -2.74 9.62 -7.10
CA TYR A 100 -1.65 9.80 -8.03
C TYR A 100 -1.52 8.53 -8.87
N THR A 101 -0.99 8.62 -10.08
CA THR A 101 -0.65 7.46 -10.90
C THR A 101 0.84 7.51 -11.19
N ALA A 102 1.59 6.57 -10.61
CA ALA A 102 2.97 6.34 -10.97
C ALA A 102 3.02 5.65 -12.33
N LYS A 103 3.87 6.13 -13.24
CA LYS A 103 4.04 5.53 -14.56
C LYS A 103 5.51 5.45 -14.98
N GLY A 104 5.93 4.31 -15.52
CA GLY A 104 7.25 4.09 -16.10
C GLY A 104 7.99 2.90 -15.48
N VAL A 105 9.33 2.93 -15.54
CA VAL A 105 10.17 1.81 -15.12
C VAL A 105 10.09 1.57 -13.61
N MET A 106 9.82 0.32 -13.22
CA MET A 106 9.81 -0.12 -11.82
C MET A 106 11.23 -0.37 -11.29
N THR A 107 11.52 -0.09 -10.02
CA THR A 107 10.68 0.59 -9.01
C THR A 107 10.84 2.13 -9.04
N GLY A 108 11.52 2.67 -10.05
CA GLY A 108 11.85 4.09 -10.17
C GLY A 108 10.62 5.01 -10.22
N CYS A 109 9.58 4.64 -10.98
CA CYS A 109 8.37 5.44 -11.10
C CYS A 109 7.60 5.59 -9.78
N ILE A 110 7.59 4.56 -8.93
CA ILE A 110 7.04 4.59 -7.56
C ILE A 110 7.86 5.53 -6.69
N THR A 111 9.19 5.35 -6.69
CA THR A 111 10.12 6.18 -5.92
C THR A 111 9.95 7.66 -6.24
N ASP A 112 9.85 8.01 -7.52
CA ASP A 112 9.70 9.39 -7.97
C ASP A 112 8.32 9.96 -7.64
N THR A 113 7.28 9.13 -7.64
CA THR A 113 5.92 9.54 -7.24
C THR A 113 5.87 9.86 -5.75
N TRP A 114 6.45 9.01 -4.89
CA TRP A 114 6.56 9.29 -3.45
C TRP A 114 7.38 10.55 -3.15
N LYS A 115 8.51 10.75 -3.83
CA LYS A 115 9.28 12.01 -3.70
C LYS A 115 8.43 13.24 -4.06
N LYS A 116 7.61 13.16 -5.10
CA LYS A 116 6.69 14.27 -5.46
C LYS A 116 5.67 14.53 -4.36
N ILE A 117 5.09 13.46 -3.79
CA ILE A 117 4.11 13.57 -2.70
C ILE A 117 4.74 14.20 -1.45
N TRP A 118 5.93 13.76 -1.04
CA TRP A 118 6.64 14.32 0.13
C TRP A 118 7.05 15.78 -0.04
N ASN A 119 7.31 16.21 -1.29
CA ASN A 119 7.66 17.61 -1.58
C ASN A 119 6.44 18.49 -1.90
N SER A 120 5.22 17.99 -1.72
CA SER A 120 4.00 18.76 -1.98
C SER A 120 3.41 19.37 -0.71
N ASP A 121 2.62 20.44 -0.85
CA ASP A 121 1.87 21.06 0.25
C ASP A 121 0.58 20.27 0.61
N LEU A 122 0.55 18.97 0.30
CA LEU A 122 -0.61 18.12 0.53
C LEU A 122 -0.87 17.96 2.03
N ASN A 123 -2.08 18.33 2.48
CA ASN A 123 -2.51 18.10 3.86
C ASN A 123 -2.88 16.62 4.07
N ARG A 124 -1.85 15.79 4.24
CA ARG A 124 -1.97 14.35 4.45
C ARG A 124 -2.57 14.07 5.83
N GLU A 125 -3.48 13.10 5.86
CA GLU A 125 -4.07 12.61 7.12
C GLU A 125 -3.11 11.67 7.86
N PHE A 126 -2.19 11.02 7.13
CA PHE A 126 -1.38 9.92 7.67
C PHE A 126 -2.25 8.80 8.27
N GLY A 127 -3.37 8.49 7.60
CA GLY A 127 -4.26 7.38 7.93
C GLY A 127 -3.75 6.08 7.32
N PHE A 128 -4.41 5.64 6.25
CA PHE A 128 -3.96 4.49 5.44
C PHE A 128 -3.69 4.94 4.03
N ASP A 129 -2.42 5.04 3.64
CA ASP A 129 -2.00 5.29 2.27
C ASP A 129 -1.73 3.96 1.59
N PHE A 130 -2.00 3.85 0.29
CA PHE A 130 -1.74 2.59 -0.40
C PHE A 130 -1.48 2.72 -1.89
N GLU A 131 -0.69 1.78 -2.39
CA GLU A 131 -0.45 1.52 -3.80
C GLU A 131 -1.35 0.38 -4.26
N VAL A 132 -1.87 0.47 -5.48
CA VAL A 132 -2.70 -0.56 -6.11
C VAL A 132 -2.03 -1.04 -7.39
N TYR A 133 -1.57 -2.28 -7.35
CA TYR A 133 -0.93 -2.99 -8.46
C TYR A 133 -1.98 -3.85 -9.16
N ASP A 134 -2.37 -3.44 -10.37
CA ASP A 134 -3.33 -4.13 -11.23
C ASP A 134 -2.65 -4.67 -12.51
N GLU A 135 -3.41 -5.09 -13.52
CA GLU A 135 -2.86 -5.60 -14.78
C GLU A 135 -1.90 -4.64 -15.50
N ARG A 136 -2.00 -3.33 -15.24
CA ARG A 136 -1.13 -2.31 -15.85
C ARG A 136 0.26 -2.28 -15.22
N SER A 137 0.46 -2.99 -14.10
CA SER A 137 1.75 -3.05 -13.41
C SER A 137 2.63 -4.24 -13.83
N GLN A 138 2.16 -5.07 -14.77
CA GLN A 138 2.87 -6.30 -15.17
C GLN A 138 4.13 -6.06 -16.00
N ASP A 139 4.17 -5.03 -16.86
CA ASP A 139 5.38 -4.67 -17.60
C ASP A 139 6.22 -3.70 -16.77
N TRP A 140 7.30 -4.21 -16.18
CA TRP A 140 8.19 -3.41 -15.34
C TRP A 140 8.95 -2.30 -16.09
N ASN A 141 8.93 -2.29 -17.43
CA ASN A 141 9.53 -1.19 -18.21
C ASN A 141 8.57 -0.01 -18.42
N ASP A 142 7.26 -0.23 -18.34
CA ASP A 142 6.21 0.80 -18.50
C ASP A 142 5.00 0.50 -17.60
N ALA A 143 5.25 0.32 -16.31
CA ALA A 143 4.21 -0.01 -15.36
C ALA A 143 3.35 1.22 -15.05
N GLU A 144 2.06 1.01 -14.80
CA GLU A 144 1.21 1.98 -14.11
C GLU A 144 0.74 1.44 -12.76
N VAL A 145 0.84 2.27 -11.72
CA VAL A 145 0.40 1.94 -10.35
C VAL A 145 -0.32 3.14 -9.76
N ASP A 146 -1.54 2.94 -9.27
CA ASP A 146 -2.27 4.00 -8.58
C ASP A 146 -1.81 4.10 -7.12
N VAL A 147 -1.53 5.32 -6.66
CA VAL A 147 -1.11 5.64 -5.30
C VAL A 147 -2.18 6.53 -4.66
N PHE A 148 -2.82 6.04 -3.61
CA PHE A 148 -3.87 6.73 -2.87
C PHE A 148 -3.29 7.26 -1.56
N ILE A 149 -3.32 8.59 -1.41
CA ILE A 149 -2.84 9.28 -0.22
C ILE A 149 -4.03 9.81 0.57
N SER A 150 -4.12 9.37 1.82
CA SER A 150 -5.15 9.80 2.77
C SER A 150 -4.99 11.30 3.06
N VAL A 151 -6.11 12.03 3.02
CA VAL A 151 -6.12 13.49 3.19
C VAL A 151 -7.18 13.91 4.19
N ALA A 152 -6.86 14.98 4.93
CA ALA A 152 -7.77 15.52 5.93
C ALA A 152 -9.07 16.03 5.29
N SER A 153 -10.17 15.89 6.02
CA SER A 153 -11.49 16.27 5.53
C SER A 153 -11.72 17.77 5.39
N ASN A 154 -10.81 18.60 5.91
CA ASN A 154 -10.98 20.06 5.97
C ASN A 154 -10.20 20.75 4.84
N LEU A 155 -10.93 21.10 3.78
CA LEU A 155 -10.75 22.33 3.02
C LEU A 155 -12.09 23.08 3.06
#